data_AF-A0A150WSQ5-F1
#
_entry.id   AF-A0A150WSQ5-F1
#
_cell.length_a   1.000
_cell.length_b   1.000
_cell.length_c   1.000
_cell.angle_alpha   90.00
_cell.angle_beta   90.00
_cell.angle_gamma   90.00
#
_symmetry.space_group_name_H-M   'P 1'
#
loop_
_entity.id
_entity.type
_entity.pdbx_description
1 polymer ?
#
loop_
_entity_poly.entity_id
_entity_poly.type
_entity_poly.pdbx_seq_one_letter_code
_entity_poly.pdbx_strand_id
1 'polypeptide(L)' 'MASRAFLKSLKKGQILRATIEEIQSAQILCNFEGELLLVGNHTGKSFRKGEPISLQVIHIDPLQFQIFSGSGSFQRVI' A
#
# COMPACT_ATOMS: atom_id res chain seq x y z
N MET A 1 0.06 -5.50 15.11
CA MET A 1 -1.05 -6.45 14.86
C MET A 1 -2.24 -5.55 14.73
N ALA A 2 -2.68 -5.27 13.50
CA ALA A 2 -3.57 -4.14 13.20
C ALA A 2 -4.73 -4.07 14.18
N SER A 3 -4.80 -3.00 14.97
CA SER A 3 -5.85 -2.86 15.97
C SER A 3 -7.24 -2.93 15.30
N ARG A 4 -8.21 -3.56 15.98
CA ARG A 4 -9.59 -3.67 15.47
C ARG A 4 -10.24 -2.29 15.26
N ALA A 5 -9.74 -1.26 15.94
CA ALA A 5 -10.14 0.13 15.75
C ALA A 5 -9.62 0.71 14.42
N PHE A 6 -8.36 0.41 14.06
CA PHE A 6 -7.77 0.80 12.79
C PHE A 6 -8.52 0.18 11.60
N LEU A 7 -8.83 -1.12 11.64
CA LEU A 7 -9.59 -1.77 10.56
C LEU A 7 -10.99 -1.16 10.36
N LYS A 8 -11.62 -0.67 11.43
CA LYS A 8 -12.92 0.00 11.38
C LYS A 8 -12.85 1.45 10.90
N SER A 9 -11.70 2.12 10.99
CA SER A 9 -11.55 3.50 10.53
C SER A 9 -11.27 3.60 9.03
N LEU A 10 -10.78 2.51 8.42
CA LEU A 10 -10.48 2.46 7.00
C LEU A 10 -11.75 2.49 6.13
N LYS A 11 -11.73 3.35 5.12
CA LYS A 11 -12.79 3.47 4.12
C LYS A 11 -12.27 3.04 2.76
N LYS A 12 -13.09 2.31 1.99
CA LYS A 12 -12.79 2.02 0.58
C LYS A 12 -12.53 3.32 -0.19
N GLY A 13 -11.47 3.33 -0.99
CA GLY A 13 -11.00 4.48 -1.76
C GLY A 13 -10.11 5.45 -0.97
N GLN A 14 -9.97 5.28 0.35
CA GLN A 14 -9.06 6.09 1.17
C GLN A 14 -7.61 5.84 0.74
N ILE A 15 -6.83 6.93 0.70
CA ILE A 15 -5.39 6.90 0.44
C ILE A 15 -4.67 6.98 1.78
N LEU A 16 -3.80 6.01 2.04
CA LEU A 16 -2.93 5.94 3.20
C LEU A 16 -1.49 6.20 2.78
N ARG A 17 -0.73 6.90 3.62
CA ARG A 17 0.72 7.09 3.43
C ARG A 17 1.45 6.13 4.36
N ALA A 18 2.14 5.16 3.78
CA ALA A 18 2.89 4.17 4.52
C ALA A 18 4.37 4.20 4.10
N THR A 19 5.24 3.58 4.89
CA THR A 19 6.67 3.42 4.56
C THR A 19 6.95 1.95 4.29
N ILE A 20 7.72 1.64 3.27
CA ILE A 20 8.07 0.25 2.96
C ILE A 20 9.09 -0.28 3.96
N GLU A 21 8.73 -1.33 4.70
CA GLU A 21 9.64 -2.01 5.64
C GLU A 21 10.38 -3.15 4.95
N GLU A 22 9.70 -3.89 4.09
CA GLU A 22 10.26 -5.07 3.42
C GLU A 22 9.56 -5.35 2.09
N ILE A 23 10.29 -5.96 1.16
CA ILE A 23 9.78 -6.36 -0.16
C ILE A 23 10.03 -7.85 -0.31
N GLN A 24 8.95 -8.62 -0.46
CA GLN A 24 8.98 -10.07 -0.67
C GLN A 24 8.34 -10.42 -2.01
N SER A 25 9.16 -10.47 -3.07
CA SER A 25 8.73 -10.81 -4.43
C SER A 25 7.50 -10.00 -4.90
N ALA A 26 6.30 -10.58 -4.81
CA ALA A 26 5.03 -9.97 -5.23
C ALA A 26 4.27 -9.24 -4.10
N GLN A 27 4.76 -9.33 -2.88
CA GLN A 27 4.15 -8.73 -1.68
C GLN A 27 5.10 -7.71 -1.06
N ILE A 28 4.54 -6.63 -0.53
CA ILE A 28 5.28 -5.54 0.11
C ILE A 28 4.74 -5.38 1.51
N LEU A 29 5.64 -5.37 2.47
CA LEU A 29 5.33 -5.08 3.86
C LEU A 29 5.53 -3.58 4.08
N CYS A 30 4.45 -2.90 4.44
CA CYS A 30 4.43 -1.47 4.67
C CYS A 30 4.09 -1.17 6.13
N ASN A 31 4.73 -0.19 6.72
CA ASN A 31 4.39 0.35 8.03
C ASN A 31 3.51 1.58 7.86
N PHE A 32 2.31 1.54 8.44
CA PHE A 32 1.38 2.65 8.54
C PHE A 32 1.11 2.93 10.02
N GLU A 33 1.54 4.09 10.52
CA GLU A 33 1.30 4.51 11.92
C GLU A 33 1.71 3.47 12.98
N GLY A 34 2.74 2.66 12.71
CA GLY A 34 3.20 1.59 13.61
C GLY A 34 2.53 0.24 13.36
N GLU A 35 1.59 0.15 12.42
CA GLU A 35 0.95 -1.09 12.01
C GLU A 35 1.55 -1.62 10.71
N LEU A 36 1.90 -2.91 10.70
CA LEU A 36 2.41 -3.59 9.52
C LEU A 36 1.26 -4.07 8.63
N LEU A 37 1.30 -3.67 7.37
CA LEU A 37 0.33 -3.97 6.33
C LEU A 37 1.02 -4.79 5.23
N LEU A 38 0.44 -5.94 4.88
CA LEU A 38 0.89 -6.73 3.75
C LEU A 38 0.09 -6.33 2.51
N VAL A 39 0.77 -5.88 1.46
CA VAL A 39 0.17 -5.31 0.26
C VAL A 39 0.65 -6.07 -0.97
N GLY A 40 -0.27 -6.44 -1.87
CA GLY A 40 0.07 -7.00 -3.16
C GLY A 40 0.57 -5.92 -4.12
N ASN A 41 1.75 -6.13 -4.73
CA ASN A 41 2.25 -5.23 -5.76
C ASN A 41 1.70 -5.62 -7.14
N HIS A 42 0.54 -5.06 -7.48
CA HIS A 42 -0.07 -5.23 -8.81
C HIS A 42 0.35 -4.14 -9.83
N THR A 43 1.25 -3.23 -9.45
CA THR A 43 1.63 -2.08 -10.31
C THR A 43 2.78 -2.40 -11.26
N GLY A 44 3.49 -3.52 -11.04
CA GLY A 44 4.71 -3.86 -11.77
C GLY A 44 5.89 -2.90 -11.51
N LYS A 45 5.72 -1.91 -10.63
CA LYS A 45 6.78 -0.97 -10.25
C LYS A 45 7.69 -1.61 -9.21
N SER A 46 8.99 -1.36 -9.35
CA SER A 46 9.97 -1.69 -8.32
C SER A 46 9.94 -0.63 -7.24
N PHE A 47 9.91 -1.06 -5.98
CA PHE A 47 9.97 -0.19 -4.82
C PHE A 47 11.25 -0.42 -4.02
N ARG A 48 11.57 0.48 -3.09
CA ARG A 48 12.72 0.33 -2.19
C ARG A 48 12.30 0.37 -0.73
N LYS A 49 13.00 -0.39 0.11
CA LYS A 49 12.86 -0.30 1.57
C LYS A 49 13.13 1.15 2.03
N GLY A 50 12.30 1.65 2.93
CA GLY A 50 12.34 3.02 3.44
C GLY A 50 11.63 4.05 2.55
N GLU A 51 11.11 3.66 1.39
CA GLU A 51 10.41 4.56 0.49
C GLU A 51 8.98 4.85 1.01
N PRO A 52 8.53 6.12 1.01
CA PRO A 52 7.14 6.45 1.30
C PRO A 52 6.25 6.07 0.12
N ILE A 53 5.14 5.39 0.39
CA ILE A 53 4.21 4.88 -0.61
C ILE A 53 2.78 5.28 -0.29
N SER A 54 2.01 5.57 -1.33
CA SER A 54 0.56 5.79 -1.22
C SER A 54 -0.20 4.51 -1.52
N LEU A 55 -0.97 4.04 -0.55
CA LEU A 55 -1.81 2.85 -0.64
C LEU A 55 -3.26 3.26 -0.75
N GLN A 56 -4.01 2.67 -1.67
CA GLN A 56 -5.46 2.84 -1.76
C GLN A 56 -6.17 1.61 -1.20
N VAL A 57 -7.14 1.82 -0.30
CA VAL A 57 -8.00 0.75 0.23
C VAL A 57 -8.97 0.29 -0.87
N ILE A 58 -8.83 -0.94 -1.37
CA ILE A 58 -9.75 -1.51 -2.36
C ILE A 58 -10.88 -2.28 -1.68
N HIS A 59 -10.54 -3.13 -0.72
CA HIS A 59 -11.50 -3.91 0.06
C HIS A 59 -11.19 -3.79 1.55
N ILE A 60 -12.25 -3.84 2.35
CA ILE A 60 -12.17 -3.71 3.81
C ILE A 60 -12.47 -5.05 4.53
N ASP A 61 -12.98 -6.04 3.78
CA ASP A 61 -13.23 -7.39 4.30
C ASP A 61 -13.23 -8.44 3.14
N PRO A 62 -12.13 -9.19 2.93
CA PRO A 62 -10.83 -9.05 3.59
C PRO A 62 -10.14 -7.74 3.19
N LEU A 63 -9.34 -7.18 4.10
CA LEU A 63 -8.63 -5.92 3.90
C LEU A 63 -7.61 -6.06 2.75
N GLN A 64 -7.80 -5.33 1.65
CA GLN A 64 -6.91 -5.34 0.49
C GLN A 64 -6.51 -3.92 0.12
N PHE A 65 -5.20 -3.74 -0.10
CA PHE A 65 -4.62 -2.49 -0.55
C PHE A 65 -4.03 -2.65 -1.95
N GLN A 66 -4.11 -1.59 -2.74
CA GLN A 66 -3.34 -1.45 -3.97
C GLN A 66 -2.38 -0.29 -3.85
N ILE A 67 -1.20 -0.48 -4.40
CA ILE A 67 -0.20 0.57 -4.52
C ILE A 67 -0.65 1.56 -5.60
N PHE A 68 -0.77 2.84 -5.25
CA PHE A 68 -1.30 3.87 -6.16
C PHE A 68 -0.20 4.70 -6.84
N SER A 69 0.97 4.90 -6.23
CA SER A 69 2.04 5.68 -6.88
C SER A 69 3.46 5.47 -6.30
N GLY A 70 4.44 5.44 -7.21
CA GLY A 70 5.86 5.79 -7.03
C GLY A 70 6.27 6.69 -8.21
N SER A 71 7.07 7.73 -7.97
CA SER A 71 7.34 8.83 -8.90
C SER A 71 7.91 8.34 -10.24
N GLY A 72 7.08 8.39 -11.28
CA GLY A 72 7.44 8.09 -12.66
C GLY A 72 6.35 8.65 -13.56
N SER A 73 6.74 9.51 -14.49
CA SER A 73 5.89 10.23 -15.43
C SER A 73 5.00 9.29 -16.23
N PHE A 74 3.68 9.55 -16.19
CA PHE A 74 2.71 8.91 -17.07
C PHE A 74 2.90 9.48 -18.48
N GLN A 75 3.30 8.65 -19.45
CA GLN A 75 3.11 8.94 -20.86
C GLN A 75 2.13 7.92 -21.44
N ARG A 76 1.00 8.41 -21.93
CA ARG A 76 0.03 7.65 -22.71
C ARG A 76 0.58 7.56 -24.15
N VAL A 77 0.83 6.36 -24.63
CA VAL A 77 1.08 6.11 -26.06
C VAL A 77 -0.25 5.68 -26.68
N ILE A 78 -0.65 6.35 -27.76
CA ILE A 78 -1.79 6.01 -28.61
C ILE A 78 -1.35 4.92 -29.59
#